data_AF-A0ABD3UYH6-F1
#
_entry.id   AF-A0ABD3UYH6-F1
#
_cell.length_a   1.000
_cell.length_b   1.000
_cell.length_c   1.000
_cell.angle_alpha   90.00
_cell.angle_beta   90.00
_cell.angle_gamma   90.00
#
_symmetry.space_group_name_H-M   'P 1'
#
loop_
_entity.id
_entity.type
_entity.pdbx_description
1 polymer ?
#
loop_
_entity_poly.entity_id
_entity_poly.type
_entity_poly.pdbx_seq_one_letter_code
_entity_poly.pdbx_strand_id
1 'polypeptide(L)'
;MKAIMQFITGTDGIMKAIMPFITDTDELMKAIMQFFTGTDEIMKAIMPFIRSTDEIMKAIMLFITGTDEIMKAIMLFITGTDEIMKAKMQCITDTDEIMKAIMQFITGIDEIMKAIMQFITDTDEIMKAIMLFITGTDEVMKAIMQCITDTDEIMKAIMQFITGIDEIIKAIMQFITDTDEIMKAIM
;
A
#
# COMPACT_ATOMS: atom_id res chain seq x y z
N MET A 1 39.89 31.41 26.94
CA MET A 1 39.10 30.33 27.58
C MET A 1 37.64 30.31 27.09
N LYS A 2 36.86 31.41 27.26
CA LYS A 2 35.43 31.47 26.89
C LYS A 2 35.14 31.13 25.42
N ALA A 3 35.85 31.78 24.47
CA ALA A 3 35.63 31.57 23.04
C ALA A 3 35.98 30.14 22.58
N ILE A 4 37.05 29.54 23.15
CA ILE A 4 37.43 28.14 22.91
C ILE A 4 36.36 27.18 23.45
N MET A 5 35.81 27.46 24.64
CA MET A 5 34.67 26.68 25.15
C MET A 5 33.46 26.76 24.22
N GLN A 6 33.14 27.95 23.69
CA GLN A 6 32.05 28.15 22.73
C GLN A 6 32.22 27.32 21.46
N PHE A 7 33.44 27.23 20.93
CA PHE A 7 33.76 26.37 19.79
C PHE A 7 33.51 24.89 20.09
N ILE A 8 34.03 24.41 21.24
CA ILE A 8 33.84 23.01 21.66
C ILE A 8 32.35 22.69 21.87
N THR A 9 31.61 23.58 22.52
CA THR A 9 30.16 23.41 22.70
C THR A 9 29.39 23.45 21.38
N GLY A 10 29.83 24.24 20.41
CA GLY A 10 29.23 24.28 19.08
C GLY A 10 29.45 22.97 18.31
N THR A 11 30.65 22.39 18.37
CA THR A 11 30.90 21.07 17.78
C THR A 11 30.08 19.95 18.42
N ASP A 12 29.94 19.98 19.76
CA ASP A 12 29.10 19.02 20.48
C ASP A 12 27.61 19.19 20.14
N GLY A 13 27.15 20.44 20.00
CA GLY A 13 25.80 20.78 19.56
C GLY A 13 25.48 20.23 18.16
N ILE A 14 26.40 20.40 17.20
CA ILE A 14 26.25 19.84 15.85
C ILE A 14 26.17 18.31 15.91
N MET A 15 27.06 17.66 16.66
CA MET A 15 27.06 16.19 16.78
C MET A 15 25.73 15.67 17.38
N LYS A 16 25.21 16.36 18.41
CA LYS A 16 23.92 16.05 19.02
C LYS A 16 22.74 16.25 18.08
N ALA A 17 22.80 17.24 17.18
CA ALA A 17 21.76 17.49 16.18
C ALA A 17 21.79 16.48 15.02
N ILE A 18 22.95 15.91 14.69
CA ILE A 18 23.09 14.92 13.60
C ILE A 18 22.58 13.52 14.01
N MET A 19 22.70 13.14 15.28
CA MET A 19 22.34 11.79 15.71
C MET A 19 20.84 11.45 15.51
N PRO A 20 19.88 12.33 15.83
CA PRO A 20 18.47 12.15 15.48
C PRO A 20 18.27 11.98 13.97
N PHE A 21 18.91 12.84 13.15
CA PHE A 21 18.77 12.81 11.70
C PHE A 21 19.17 11.47 11.08
N ILE A 22 20.25 10.85 11.58
CA ILE A 22 20.68 9.51 11.14
C ILE A 22 19.63 8.46 11.53
N THR A 23 19.10 8.54 12.75
CA THR A 23 18.07 7.60 13.24
C THR A 23 16.79 7.72 12.42
N ASP A 24 16.37 8.94 12.10
CA ASP A 24 15.16 9.20 11.34
C ASP A 24 15.31 8.87 9.85
N THR A 25 16.54 8.89 9.33
CA THR A 25 16.87 8.36 8.00
C THR A 25 16.68 6.84 7.96
N ASP A 26 17.09 6.12 9.01
CA ASP A 26 16.87 4.68 9.11
C ASP A 26 15.36 4.34 9.23
N GLU A 27 14.61 5.12 10.01
CA GLU A 27 13.14 4.97 10.09
C GLU A 27 12.45 5.31 8.77
N LEU A 28 12.91 6.33 8.04
CA LEU A 28 12.43 6.62 6.68
C LEU A 28 12.64 5.42 5.76
N MET A 29 13.79 4.76 5.83
CA MET A 29 14.06 3.57 5.01
C MET A 29 13.13 2.41 5.36
N LYS A 30 12.81 2.20 6.64
CA LYS A 30 11.83 1.21 7.08
C LYS A 30 10.43 1.53 6.56
N ALA A 31 9.99 2.79 6.66
CA ALA A 31 8.69 3.23 6.16
C ALA A 31 8.57 3.03 4.64
N ILE A 32 9.64 3.33 3.89
CA ILE A 32 9.69 3.07 2.43
C ILE A 32 9.54 1.56 2.15
N MET A 33 10.20 0.70 2.91
CA MET A 33 10.03 -0.76 2.75
C MET A 33 8.60 -1.22 3.04
N GLN A 34 7.93 -0.65 4.04
CA GLN A 34 6.52 -0.96 4.31
C GLN A 34 5.60 -0.49 3.17
N PHE A 35 5.83 0.70 2.62
CA PHE A 35 5.10 1.22 1.46
C PHE A 35 5.18 0.27 0.25
N PHE A 36 6.39 -0.22 -0.07
CA PHE A 36 6.57 -1.18 -1.15
C PHE A 36 5.92 -2.53 -0.84
N THR A 37 5.97 -2.98 0.41
CA THR A 37 5.28 -4.21 0.84
C THR A 37 3.77 -4.10 0.60
N GLY A 38 3.12 -2.99 0.97
CA GLY A 38 1.70 -2.76 0.68
C GLY A 38 1.38 -2.76 -0.81
N THR A 39 2.28 -2.18 -1.62
CA THR A 39 2.15 -2.18 -3.10
C THR A 39 2.18 -3.60 -3.68
N ASP A 40 3.13 -4.42 -3.22
CA ASP A 40 3.26 -5.82 -3.65
C ASP A 40 2.03 -6.65 -3.25
N GLU A 41 1.49 -6.46 -2.04
CA GLU A 41 0.29 -7.15 -1.60
C GLU A 41 -0.95 -6.75 -2.42
N ILE A 42 -1.09 -5.47 -2.81
CA ILE A 42 -2.16 -5.04 -3.73
C ILE A 42 -2.05 -5.80 -5.05
N MET A 43 -0.84 -5.90 -5.61
CA MET A 43 -0.62 -6.57 -6.88
C MET A 43 -0.93 -8.06 -6.81
N LYS A 44 -0.59 -8.73 -5.69
CA LYS A 44 -0.95 -10.13 -5.44
C LYS A 44 -2.45 -10.33 -5.30
N ALA A 45 -3.18 -9.41 -4.66
CA ALA A 45 -4.61 -9.53 -4.42
C ALA A 45 -5.48 -9.30 -5.68
N ILE A 46 -4.99 -8.50 -6.64
CA ILE A 46 -5.72 -8.20 -7.90
C ILE A 46 -5.86 -9.45 -8.80
N MET A 47 -4.83 -10.29 -8.89
CA MET A 47 -4.83 -11.43 -9.82
C MET A 47 -5.92 -12.47 -9.50
N PRO A 48 -6.11 -12.90 -8.24
CA PRO A 48 -7.25 -13.71 -7.82
C PRO A 48 -8.60 -13.05 -8.14
N PHE A 49 -8.75 -11.75 -7.85
CA PHE A 49 -9.99 -11.01 -8.08
C PHE A 49 -10.43 -11.02 -9.56
N ILE A 50 -9.49 -10.81 -10.48
CA ILE A 50 -9.75 -10.91 -11.93
C ILE A 50 -10.20 -12.32 -12.29
N ARG A 51 -9.51 -13.35 -11.78
CA ARG A 51 -9.87 -14.76 -12.02
C ARG A 51 -11.27 -15.09 -11.51
N SER A 52 -11.63 -14.61 -10.32
CA SER A 52 -12.95 -14.81 -9.74
C SER A 52 -14.05 -14.13 -10.56
N THR A 53 -13.76 -12.96 -11.14
CA THR A 53 -14.68 -12.30 -12.08
C THR A 53 -14.92 -13.13 -13.34
N ASP A 54 -13.86 -13.73 -13.90
CA ASP A 54 -13.98 -14.65 -15.04
C ASP A 54 -14.77 -15.93 -14.68
N GLU A 55 -14.55 -16.47 -13.48
CA GLU A 55 -15.30 -17.64 -12.96
C GLU A 55 -16.79 -17.33 -12.78
N ILE A 56 -17.15 -16.15 -12.26
CA ILE A 56 -18.54 -15.67 -12.19
C ILE A 56 -19.16 -15.63 -13.60
N MET A 57 -18.45 -15.07 -14.58
CA MET A 57 -18.98 -14.96 -15.95
C MET A 57 -19.23 -16.32 -16.59
N LYS A 58 -18.33 -17.29 -16.37
CA LYS A 58 -18.52 -18.69 -16.82
C LYS A 58 -19.74 -19.34 -16.16
N ALA A 59 -19.91 -19.17 -14.85
CA ALA A 59 -21.02 -19.74 -14.12
C ALA A 59 -22.37 -19.15 -14.57
N ILE A 60 -22.43 -17.83 -14.83
CA ILE A 60 -23.61 -17.17 -15.41
C ILE A 60 -23.94 -17.76 -16.80
N MET A 61 -22.93 -18.01 -17.64
CA MET A 61 -23.16 -18.61 -18.97
C MET A 61 -23.73 -20.02 -18.88
N LEU A 62 -23.27 -20.83 -17.92
CA LEU A 62 -23.81 -22.17 -17.66
C LEU A 62 -25.27 -22.10 -17.18
N PHE A 63 -25.58 -21.18 -16.28
CA PHE A 63 -26.95 -20.94 -15.81
C PHE A 63 -27.91 -20.56 -16.96
N ILE A 64 -27.50 -19.64 -17.83
CA ILE A 64 -28.29 -19.24 -19.00
C ILE A 64 -28.51 -20.43 -19.95
N THR A 65 -27.45 -21.19 -20.24
CA THR A 65 -27.52 -22.35 -21.14
C THR A 65 -28.47 -23.42 -20.60
N GLY A 66 -28.38 -23.74 -19.30
CA GLY A 66 -29.28 -24.69 -18.65
C GLY A 66 -30.74 -24.22 -18.67
N THR A 67 -30.98 -22.91 -18.49
CA THR A 67 -32.33 -22.32 -18.58
C THR A 67 -32.91 -22.46 -19.99
N ASP A 68 -32.12 -22.20 -21.03
CA ASP A 68 -32.53 -22.39 -22.43
C ASP A 68 -32.84 -23.86 -22.74
N GLU A 69 -32.06 -24.80 -22.21
CA GLU A 69 -32.32 -26.25 -22.34
C GLU A 69 -33.64 -26.65 -21.66
N ILE A 70 -33.92 -26.15 -20.46
CA ILE A 70 -35.22 -26.36 -19.79
C ILE A 70 -36.36 -25.85 -20.67
N MET A 71 -36.23 -24.64 -21.22
CA MET A 71 -37.28 -24.04 -22.06
C MET A 71 -37.54 -24.87 -23.32
N LYS A 72 -36.47 -25.36 -23.98
CA LYS A 72 -36.57 -26.26 -25.14
C LYS A 72 -37.24 -27.58 -24.76
N ALA A 73 -36.85 -28.19 -23.65
CA ALA A 73 -37.43 -29.44 -23.17
C ALA A 73 -38.93 -29.29 -22.85
N ILE A 74 -39.34 -28.18 -22.21
CA ILE A 74 -40.76 -27.85 -21.98
C ILE A 74 -41.51 -27.69 -23.30
N MET A 75 -40.93 -26.99 -24.28
CA MET A 75 -41.58 -26.77 -25.58
C MET A 75 -41.74 -28.07 -26.38
N LEU A 76 -40.71 -28.93 -26.34
CA LEU A 76 -40.78 -30.29 -26.90
C LEU A 76 -41.83 -31.13 -26.18
N PHE A 77 -41.91 -31.06 -24.86
CA PHE A 77 -42.95 -31.75 -24.09
C PHE A 77 -44.34 -31.27 -24.49
N ILE A 78 -44.60 -29.95 -24.58
CA ILE A 78 -45.91 -29.41 -24.99
C ILE A 78 -46.28 -29.86 -26.41
N THR A 79 -45.36 -29.72 -27.37
CA THR A 79 -45.56 -30.15 -28.76
C THR A 79 -45.76 -31.67 -28.83
N GLY A 80 -44.99 -32.41 -28.06
CA GLY A 80 -45.12 -33.84 -27.85
C GLY A 80 -46.44 -34.18 -27.20
N THR A 81 -46.97 -33.39 -26.27
CA THR A 81 -48.25 -33.64 -25.59
C THR A 81 -49.42 -33.52 -26.56
N ASP A 82 -49.36 -32.53 -27.48
CA ASP A 82 -50.26 -32.40 -28.63
C ASP A 82 -50.18 -33.64 -29.56
N GLU A 83 -49.02 -34.28 -29.67
CA GLU A 83 -48.83 -35.55 -30.41
C GLU A 83 -49.09 -36.82 -29.57
N ILE A 84 -49.03 -36.78 -28.23
CA ILE A 84 -49.14 -37.88 -27.24
C ILE A 84 -50.60 -38.29 -26.99
N MET A 85 -51.56 -37.67 -27.67
CA MET A 85 -52.77 -38.43 -28.04
C MET A 85 -52.42 -39.73 -28.82
N LYS A 86 -51.15 -39.96 -29.22
CA LYS A 86 -50.67 -41.19 -29.86
C LYS A 86 -49.50 -42.00 -29.22
N ALA A 87 -48.67 -41.56 -28.27
CA ALA A 87 -47.49 -42.40 -27.87
C ALA A 87 -46.90 -42.19 -26.46
N LYS A 88 -46.93 -43.24 -25.62
CA LYS A 88 -46.51 -43.24 -24.21
C LYS A 88 -44.97 -43.19 -23.96
N MET A 89 -44.14 -43.43 -24.99
CA MET A 89 -42.68 -43.57 -24.86
C MET A 89 -41.93 -42.23 -24.93
N GLN A 90 -42.51 -41.23 -25.59
CA GLN A 90 -41.94 -39.87 -25.70
C GLN A 90 -41.90 -39.14 -24.35
N CYS A 91 -42.94 -39.33 -23.54
CA CYS A 91 -43.10 -38.71 -22.21
C CYS A 91 -41.97 -39.05 -21.22
N ILE A 92 -41.36 -40.25 -21.32
CA ILE A 92 -40.25 -40.68 -20.45
C ILE A 92 -38.95 -39.98 -20.84
N THR A 93 -38.63 -39.92 -22.14
CA THR A 93 -37.44 -39.21 -22.65
C THR A 93 -37.49 -37.72 -22.33
N ASP A 94 -38.66 -37.10 -22.46
CA ASP A 94 -38.84 -35.67 -22.13
C ASP A 94 -38.62 -35.40 -20.63
N THR A 95 -39.03 -36.34 -19.76
CA THR A 95 -38.82 -36.23 -18.30
C THR A 95 -37.33 -36.33 -17.93
N ASP A 96 -36.59 -37.25 -18.56
CA ASP A 96 -35.15 -37.40 -18.32
C ASP A 96 -34.35 -36.16 -18.77
N GLU A 97 -34.72 -35.56 -19.90
CA GLU A 97 -34.10 -34.31 -20.38
C GLU A 97 -34.42 -33.12 -19.47
N ILE A 98 -35.65 -33.00 -18.96
CA ILE A 98 -36.01 -32.01 -17.94
C ILE A 98 -35.16 -32.21 -16.67
N MET A 99 -34.97 -33.45 -16.22
CA MET A 99 -34.18 -33.75 -15.03
C MET A 99 -32.71 -33.35 -15.20
N LYS A 100 -32.10 -33.62 -16.37
CA LYS A 100 -30.73 -33.18 -16.70
C LYS A 100 -30.62 -31.66 -16.70
N ALA A 101 -31.57 -30.96 -17.30
CA ALA A 101 -31.55 -29.51 -17.39
C ALA A 101 -31.71 -28.86 -15.98
N ILE A 102 -32.53 -29.44 -15.11
CA ILE A 102 -32.61 -29.06 -13.68
C ILE A 102 -31.26 -29.27 -12.95
N MET A 103 -30.58 -30.39 -13.19
CA MET A 103 -29.26 -30.64 -12.58
C MET A 103 -28.20 -29.64 -13.05
N GLN A 104 -28.20 -29.28 -14.34
CA GLN A 104 -27.31 -28.23 -14.86
C GLN A 104 -27.61 -26.88 -14.23
N PHE A 105 -28.89 -26.53 -14.09
CA PHE A 105 -29.33 -25.29 -13.44
C PHE A 105 -28.85 -25.20 -11.98
N ILE A 106 -29.04 -26.27 -11.20
CA ILE A 106 -28.56 -26.34 -9.80
C ILE A 106 -27.03 -26.23 -9.75
N THR A 107 -26.32 -26.93 -10.64
CA THR A 107 -24.86 -26.85 -10.73
C THR A 107 -24.39 -25.43 -11.03
N GLY A 108 -25.06 -24.73 -11.95
CA GLY A 108 -24.78 -23.33 -12.25
C GLY A 108 -25.00 -22.41 -11.05
N ILE A 109 -26.05 -22.62 -10.24
CA ILE A 109 -26.26 -21.87 -8.99
C ILE A 109 -25.13 -22.12 -7.99
N ASP A 110 -24.74 -23.37 -7.78
CA ASP A 110 -23.67 -23.72 -6.85
C ASP A 110 -22.32 -23.10 -7.27
N GLU A 111 -22.02 -23.09 -8.58
CA GLU A 111 -20.83 -22.43 -9.12
C GLU A 111 -20.88 -20.90 -8.96
N ILE A 112 -22.03 -20.27 -9.19
CA ILE A 112 -22.23 -18.83 -8.93
C ILE A 112 -21.99 -18.54 -7.45
N MET A 113 -22.54 -19.33 -6.53
CA MET A 113 -22.35 -19.12 -5.08
C MET A 113 -20.89 -19.27 -4.66
N LYS A 114 -20.16 -20.25 -5.20
CA LYS A 114 -18.72 -20.40 -4.95
C LYS A 114 -17.92 -19.22 -5.47
N ALA A 115 -18.21 -18.78 -6.69
CA ALA A 115 -17.51 -17.67 -7.31
C ALA A 115 -17.77 -16.34 -6.57
N ILE A 116 -19.00 -16.11 -6.08
CA ILE A 116 -19.33 -14.97 -5.21
C ILE A 116 -18.55 -15.02 -3.89
N MET A 117 -18.48 -16.18 -3.23
CA MET A 117 -17.71 -16.31 -1.99
C MET A 117 -16.21 -16.04 -2.21
N GLN A 118 -15.65 -16.51 -3.33
CA GLN A 118 -14.27 -16.20 -3.69
C GLN A 118 -14.09 -14.70 -3.98
N PHE A 119 -15.00 -14.08 -4.71
CA PHE A 119 -14.97 -12.63 -4.98
C PHE A 119 -15.00 -11.79 -3.70
N ILE A 120 -15.84 -12.14 -2.72
CA ILE A 120 -15.88 -11.48 -1.41
C ILE A 120 -14.52 -11.64 -0.71
N THR A 121 -13.96 -12.86 -0.69
CA THR A 121 -12.66 -13.13 -0.08
C THR A 121 -11.55 -12.30 -0.73
N ASP A 122 -11.51 -12.25 -2.06
CA ASP A 122 -10.51 -11.47 -2.80
C ASP A 122 -10.67 -9.96 -2.55
N THR A 123 -11.91 -9.48 -2.42
CA THR A 123 -12.21 -8.08 -2.06
C THR A 123 -11.67 -7.74 -0.66
N ASP A 124 -11.85 -8.62 0.32
CA ASP A 124 -11.34 -8.43 1.67
C ASP A 124 -9.80 -8.37 1.67
N GLU A 125 -9.12 -9.22 0.89
CA GLU A 125 -7.67 -9.19 0.75
C GLU A 125 -7.17 -7.90 0.07
N ILE A 126 -7.86 -7.42 -0.97
CA ILE A 126 -7.57 -6.11 -1.57
C ILE A 126 -7.70 -4.99 -0.53
N MET A 127 -8.75 -5.00 0.30
CA MET A 127 -8.95 -3.98 1.33
C MET A 127 -7.85 -4.00 2.40
N LYS A 128 -7.39 -5.20 2.82
CA LYS A 128 -6.24 -5.33 3.73
C LYS A 128 -4.97 -4.76 3.11
N ALA A 129 -4.72 -5.07 1.84
CA ALA A 129 -3.54 -4.58 1.13
C ALA A 129 -3.56 -3.04 0.96
N ILE A 130 -4.72 -2.46 0.65
CA ILE A 130 -4.91 -1.01 0.62
C ILE A 130 -4.63 -0.38 1.99
N MET A 131 -5.09 -0.99 3.09
CA MET A 131 -4.83 -0.46 4.44
C MET A 131 -3.33 -0.48 4.79
N LEU A 132 -2.61 -1.54 4.40
CA LEU A 132 -1.14 -1.60 4.55
C LEU A 132 -0.44 -0.50 3.74
N PHE A 133 -0.86 -0.28 2.50
CA PHE A 133 -0.32 0.78 1.64
C PHE A 133 -0.54 2.18 2.23
N ILE A 134 -1.75 2.47 2.73
CA ILE A 134 -2.06 3.75 3.39
C ILE A 134 -1.18 3.94 4.63
N THR A 135 -1.07 2.91 5.47
CA THR A 135 -0.23 2.95 6.67
C THR A 135 1.23 3.24 6.33
N GLY A 136 1.79 2.54 5.35
CA GLY A 136 3.17 2.79 4.88
C GLY A 136 3.35 4.21 4.33
N THR A 137 2.35 4.75 3.63
CA THR A 137 2.37 6.14 3.13
C THR A 137 2.41 7.15 4.28
N ASP A 138 1.57 6.96 5.31
CA ASP A 138 1.53 7.82 6.49
C ASP A 138 2.85 7.77 7.28
N GLU A 139 3.47 6.59 7.39
CA GLU A 139 4.79 6.44 8.03
C GLU A 139 5.89 7.17 7.26
N VAL A 140 5.91 7.06 5.92
CA VAL A 140 6.87 7.79 5.07
C VAL A 140 6.71 9.29 5.28
N MET A 141 5.48 9.81 5.29
CA MET A 141 5.23 11.24 5.48
C MET A 141 5.70 11.75 6.84
N LYS A 142 5.47 10.97 7.91
CA LYS A 142 5.97 11.29 9.26
C LYS A 142 7.49 11.33 9.31
N ALA A 143 8.15 10.32 8.74
CA ALA A 143 9.61 10.24 8.73
C ALA A 143 10.24 11.40 7.93
N ILE A 144 9.62 11.80 6.82
CA ILE A 144 10.04 13.00 6.06
C ILE A 144 9.92 14.27 6.91
N MET A 145 8.80 14.48 7.60
CA MET A 145 8.63 15.66 8.47
C MET A 145 9.66 15.70 9.60
N GLN A 146 10.01 14.54 10.14
CA GLN A 146 11.02 14.43 11.18
C GLN A 146 12.42 14.78 10.62
N CYS A 147 12.80 14.23 9.46
CA CYS A 147 14.06 14.58 8.80
C CYS A 147 14.19 16.09 8.50
N ILE A 148 13.08 16.75 8.12
CA ILE A 148 13.04 18.21 7.92
C ILE A 148 13.30 18.94 9.25
N THR A 149 12.63 18.53 10.32
CA THR A 149 12.80 19.13 11.65
C THR A 149 14.24 19.02 12.13
N ASP A 150 14.85 17.85 11.96
CA ASP A 150 16.23 17.62 12.35
C ASP A 150 17.23 18.42 11.49
N THR A 151 16.94 18.57 10.20
CA THR A 151 17.74 19.44 9.31
C THR A 151 17.74 20.89 9.81
N ASP A 152 16.59 21.39 10.26
CA ASP A 152 16.49 22.73 10.85
C ASP A 152 17.31 22.85 12.15
N GLU A 153 17.29 21.84 13.01
CA GLU A 153 18.12 21.82 14.23
C GLU A 153 19.62 21.75 13.93
N ILE A 154 20.04 20.96 12.94
CA ILE A 154 21.42 20.94 12.45
C ILE A 154 21.82 22.34 11.95
N MET A 155 20.97 23.01 11.16
CA MET A 155 21.25 24.35 10.67
C MET A 155 21.37 25.37 11.80
N LYS A 156 20.54 25.28 12.84
CA LYS A 156 20.68 26.12 14.05
C LYS A 156 22.02 25.87 14.76
N ALA A 157 22.41 24.60 14.92
CA ALA A 157 23.68 24.24 15.55
C ALA A 157 24.88 24.77 14.75
N ILE A 158 24.83 24.68 13.41
CA ILE A 158 25.84 25.25 12.51
C ILE A 158 25.93 26.78 12.66
N MET A 159 24.79 27.49 12.70
CA MET A 159 24.79 28.94 12.89
C MET A 159 25.39 29.36 14.24
N GLN A 160 25.11 28.62 15.32
CA GLN A 160 25.73 28.85 16.63
C GLN A 160 27.24 28.62 16.58
N PHE A 161 27.69 27.56 15.90
CA PHE A 161 29.10 27.26 15.73
C PHE A 161 29.84 28.36 14.94
N ILE A 162 29.27 28.85 13.84
CA ILE A 162 29.82 29.96 13.05
C ILE A 162 29.94 31.22 13.92
N THR A 163 28.91 31.54 14.71
CA THR A 163 28.93 32.68 15.64
C THR A 163 30.09 32.55 16.65
N GLY A 164 30.32 31.34 17.18
CA GLY A 164 31.45 31.05 18.05
C GLY A 164 32.82 31.26 17.38
N ILE A 165 32.96 30.90 16.10
CA ILE A 165 34.17 31.17 15.31
C ILE A 165 34.41 32.69 15.18
N ASP A 166 33.37 33.46 14.84
CA ASP A 166 33.48 34.92 14.70
C ASP A 166 33.95 35.58 16.01
N GLU A 167 33.48 35.11 17.16
CA GLU A 167 33.93 35.58 18.48
C GLU A 167 35.41 35.23 18.76
N ILE A 168 35.87 34.04 18.35
CA ILE A 168 37.30 33.67 18.43
C ILE A 168 38.14 34.62 17.57
N ILE A 169 37.73 34.86 16.32
CA ILE A 169 38.45 35.75 15.40
C ILE A 169 38.56 37.15 15.99
N LYS A 170 37.46 37.71 16.53
CA LYS A 170 37.47 39.02 17.20
C LYS A 170 38.45 39.06 18.39
N ALA A 171 38.47 38.01 19.21
CA ALA A 171 39.38 37.93 20.35
C ALA A 171 40.85 37.88 19.92
N ILE A 172 41.17 37.17 18.83
CA ILE A 172 42.52 37.11 18.24
C ILE A 172 42.92 38.50 17.72
N MET A 173 42.03 39.18 16.98
CA MET A 173 42.32 40.51 16.44
C MET A 173 42.56 41.55 17.55
N GLN A 174 41.81 41.48 18.64
CA GLN A 174 42.04 42.33 19.81
C GLN A 174 43.42 42.07 20.42
N PHE A 175 43.78 40.80 20.64
CA PHE A 175 45.10 40.44 21.18
C PHE A 175 46.26 40.94 20.31
N ILE A 176 46.14 40.84 18.99
CA ILE A 176 47.13 41.37 18.04
C ILE A 176 47.25 42.89 18.21
N THR A 177 46.12 43.60 18.26
CA THR A 177 46.08 45.06 18.41
C THR A 177 46.74 45.50 19.73
N ASP A 178 46.39 44.86 20.84
CA ASP A 178 46.96 45.14 22.16
C ASP A 178 48.48 44.91 22.17
N THR A 179 48.95 43.85 21.50
CA THR A 179 50.38 43.54 21.37
C THR A 179 51.13 44.61 20.57
N ASP A 180 50.55 45.07 19.47
CA ASP A 180 51.09 46.15 18.64
C ASP A 180 51.20 47.47 19.42
N GLU A 181 50.19 47.80 20.23
CA GLU A 181 50.21 49.00 21.08
C GLU A 181 51.31 48.92 22.15
N ILE A 182 51.47 47.77 22.80
CA ILE A 182 52.56 47.55 23.77
C ILE A 182 53.92 47.71 23.09
N MET A 183 54.11 47.12 21.90
CA MET A 183 55.37 47.20 21.18
C MET A 183 55.72 48.65 20.79
N LYS A 184 54.72 49.46 20.41
CA LYS A 184 54.91 50.90 20.16
C LYS A 184 55.26 51.70 21.41
N ALA A 185 54.77 51.30 22.59
CA ALA A 185 55.02 52.02 23.83
C ALA A 185 56.43 51.80 24.42
N ILE A 186 57.09 50.71 24.04
CA ILE A 186 58.44 50.33 24.52
C ILE A 186 59.57 50.65 23.52
N MET A 187 59.24 51.09 22.31
CA MET A 187 60.17 51.62 21.31
C MET A 187 60.32 53.14 21.46
#